data_AF-A0A6H1FMT6-F1
#
_entry.id   AF-A0A6H1FMT6-F1
#
_cell.length_a   1.000
_cell.length_b   1.000
_cell.length_c   1.000
_cell.angle_alpha   90.00
_cell.angle_beta   90.00
_cell.angle_gamma   90.00
#
_symmetry.space_group_name_H-M   'P 1'
#
loop_
_entity.id
_entity.type
_entity.pdbx_description
1 polymer ?
#
loop_
_entity_poly.entity_id
_entity_poly.type
_entity_poly.pdbx_seq_one_letter_code
_entity_poly.pdbx_strand_id
1 'polypeptide(L)'
;MGTPRFTPEFKEEAVRQVTERGYSVADVSERLGVSAHSLYKWVRSVRPDNSEHQAQDLLDARTEILSLKRSLNVLRKNWIF
;
A
#
# COMPACT_ATOMS: atom_id res chain seq x y z
N MET A 1 8.88 21.25 21.38
CA MET A 1 8.40 21.78 20.08
C MET A 1 7.05 21.17 19.80
N GLY A 2 5.97 21.97 19.77
CA GLY A 2 4.62 21.48 19.51
C GLY A 2 4.47 21.10 18.04
N THR A 3 3.81 19.97 17.75
CA THR A 3 3.46 19.61 16.38
C THR A 3 2.53 20.68 15.82
N PRO A 4 2.86 21.32 14.68
CA PRO A 4 1.94 22.25 14.04
C PRO A 4 0.61 21.54 13.78
N ARG A 5 -0.49 22.05 14.37
CA ARG A 5 -1.83 21.52 14.13
C ARG A 5 -2.30 22.03 12.77
N PHE A 6 -2.00 21.26 11.73
CA PHE A 6 -2.59 21.45 10.41
C PHE A 6 -4.09 21.18 10.48
N THR A 7 -4.88 22.03 9.80
CA THR A 7 -6.33 21.87 9.74
C THR A 7 -6.70 20.62 8.94
N PRO A 8 -7.89 20.03 9.16
CA PRO A 8 -8.36 18.87 8.39
C PRO A 8 -8.35 19.12 6.88
N GLU A 9 -8.82 20.29 6.46
CA GLU A 9 -8.94 20.67 5.04
C GLU A 9 -7.56 20.75 4.38
N PHE A 10 -6.56 21.25 5.10
CA PHE A 10 -5.19 21.32 4.62
C PHE A 10 -4.60 19.92 4.39
N LYS A 11 -4.84 18.99 5.33
CA LYS A 11 -4.38 17.60 5.19
C LYS A 11 -5.06 16.91 4.01
N GLU A 12 -6.34 17.17 3.82
CA GLU A 12 -7.13 16.56 2.76
C GLU A 12 -6.64 17.01 1.37
N GLU A 13 -6.41 18.31 1.16
CA GLU A 13 -5.83 18.81 -0.09
C GLU A 13 -4.42 18.27 -0.33
N ALA A 14 -3.58 18.19 0.71
CA ALA A 14 -2.24 17.61 0.60
C ALA A 14 -2.28 16.14 0.17
N VAL A 15 -3.24 15.36 0.69
CA VAL A 15 -3.46 13.97 0.29
C VAL A 15 -4.00 13.88 -1.14
N ARG A 16 -4.96 14.73 -1.54
CA ARG A 16 -5.52 14.76 -2.91
C ARG A 16 -4.46 15.07 -3.96
N GLN A 17 -3.49 15.94 -3.66
CA GLN A 17 -2.37 16.19 -4.56
C GLN A 17 -1.53 14.93 -4.83
N VAL A 18 -1.36 14.07 -3.83
CA VAL A 18 -0.63 12.81 -3.99
C VAL A 18 -1.49 11.73 -4.67
N THR A 19 -2.76 11.61 -4.29
CA THR A 19 -3.62 10.49 -4.72
C THR A 19 -4.37 10.75 -6.02
N GLU A 20 -4.88 11.96 -6.24
CA GLU A 20 -5.67 12.33 -7.42
C GLU A 20 -4.80 12.94 -8.52
N ARG A 21 -3.86 13.83 -8.14
CA ARG A 21 -2.99 14.52 -9.10
C ARG A 21 -1.69 13.75 -9.39
N GLY A 22 -1.39 12.72 -8.61
CA GLY A 22 -0.23 11.84 -8.82
C GLY A 22 1.13 12.47 -8.52
N TYR A 23 1.18 13.57 -7.77
CA TYR A 23 2.46 14.16 -7.37
C TYR A 23 3.18 13.29 -6.34
N SER A 24 4.52 13.33 -6.38
CA SER A 24 5.32 12.59 -5.40
C SER A 24 5.16 13.21 -4.00
N VAL A 25 5.26 12.37 -2.97
CA VAL A 25 5.23 12.83 -1.57
C VAL A 25 6.36 13.83 -1.31
N ALA A 26 7.51 13.65 -1.95
CA ALA A 26 8.65 14.57 -1.83
C ALA A 26 8.31 15.97 -2.37
N ASP A 27 7.80 16.05 -3.60
CA ASP A 27 7.44 17.33 -4.23
C ASP A 27 6.36 18.09 -3.46
N VAL A 28 5.33 17.36 -3.01
CA VAL A 28 4.22 17.96 -2.23
C VAL A 28 4.72 18.41 -0.86
N SER A 29 5.62 17.66 -0.23
CA SER A 29 6.19 18.03 1.07
C SER A 29 7.01 19.32 1.00
N GLU A 30 7.83 19.46 -0.04
CA GLU A 30 8.67 20.64 -0.26
C GLU A 30 7.82 21.88 -0.59
N ARG A 31 6.81 21.74 -1.46
CA ARG A 31 5.90 22.84 -1.82
C ARG A 31 5.04 23.35 -0.66
N LEU A 32 4.56 22.44 0.19
CA LEU A 32 3.68 22.76 1.31
C LEU A 32 4.45 23.09 2.60
N GLY A 33 5.78 22.94 2.61
CA GLY A 33 6.61 23.15 3.80
C GLY A 33 6.28 22.17 4.94
N VAL A 34 5.80 20.97 4.61
CA VAL A 34 5.44 19.93 5.59
C VAL A 34 6.46 18.79 5.55
N SER A 35 6.61 18.09 6.66
CA SER A 35 7.48 16.91 6.66
C SER A 35 6.90 15.79 5.79
N ALA A 36 7.74 15.17 4.96
CA ALA A 36 7.34 14.00 4.17
C ALA A 36 6.76 12.89 5.04
N HIS A 37 7.27 12.72 6.27
CA HIS A 37 6.76 11.75 7.23
C HIS A 37 5.31 12.03 7.65
N SER A 38 4.95 13.29 7.91
CA SER A 38 3.56 13.68 8.19
C SER A 38 2.65 13.42 7.01
N LEU A 39 3.12 13.73 5.80
CA LEU A 39 2.36 13.54 4.57
C LEU A 39 2.10 12.06 4.27
N TYR A 40 3.11 11.19 4.45
CA TYR A 40 2.93 9.73 4.39
C TYR A 40 1.87 9.24 5.38
N LYS A 41 1.87 9.75 6.61
CA LYS A 41 0.88 9.38 7.63
C LYS A 41 -0.54 9.79 7.23
N TRP A 42 -0.72 10.96 6.62
CA TRP A 42 -2.03 11.41 6.14
C TRP A 42 -2.51 10.60 4.94
N VAL A 43 -1.64 10.36 3.96
CA VAL A 43 -1.98 9.51 2.79
C VAL A 43 -2.40 8.11 3.25
N ARG A 44 -1.68 7.52 4.21
CA ARG A 44 -2.02 6.22 4.81
C ARG A 44 -3.30 6.23 5.65
N SER A 45 -3.70 7.38 6.21
CA SER A 45 -4.98 7.47 6.94
C SER A 45 -6.21 7.56 6.02
N VAL A 46 -6.05 8.11 4.82
CA VAL A 46 -7.13 8.25 3.83
C VAL A 46 -7.22 7.01 2.93
N ARG A 47 -6.07 6.41 2.63
CA ARG A 47 -5.96 5.06 2.09
C ARG A 47 -5.39 4.17 3.18
N PRO A 48 -6.20 3.72 4.17
CA PRO A 48 -5.76 2.69 5.11
C PRO A 48 -5.24 1.55 4.26
N ASP A 49 -3.93 1.33 4.33
CA ASP A 49 -3.31 0.71 3.20
C ASP A 49 -3.88 -0.68 2.97
N ASN A 50 -4.26 -0.90 1.72
CA ASN A 50 -4.51 -2.21 1.18
C ASN A 50 -3.19 -3.02 1.17
N SER A 51 -2.17 -2.66 1.96
CA SER A 51 -0.85 -3.26 2.01
C SER A 51 -0.79 -4.34 3.10
N GLU A 52 -1.57 -4.22 4.20
CA GLU A 52 -1.88 -5.39 5.03
C GLU A 52 -2.76 -6.39 4.26
N HIS A 53 -3.80 -5.92 3.57
CA HIS A 53 -4.64 -6.75 2.71
C HIS A 53 -3.87 -7.31 1.50
N GLN A 54 -2.99 -6.54 0.83
CA GLN A 54 -2.13 -7.06 -0.24
C GLN A 54 -1.10 -8.05 0.28
N ALA A 55 -0.52 -7.81 1.46
CA ALA A 55 0.41 -8.77 2.03
C ALA A 55 -0.31 -10.10 2.32
N GLN A 56 -1.54 -10.03 2.82
CA GLN A 56 -2.40 -11.19 3.06
C GLN A 56 -2.81 -11.88 1.75
N ASP A 57 -3.34 -11.14 0.77
CA ASP A 57 -3.72 -11.64 -0.55
C ASP A 57 -2.52 -12.29 -1.29
N LEU A 58 -1.34 -11.70 -1.15
CA LEU A 58 -0.11 -12.21 -1.76
C LEU A 58 0.40 -13.46 -1.03
N LEU A 59 0.18 -13.57 0.29
CA LEU A 59 0.43 -14.79 1.05
C LEU A 59 -0.53 -15.90 0.62
N ASP A 60 -1.82 -15.59 0.52
CA ASP A 60 -2.87 -16.52 0.14
C ASP A 60 -2.65 -17.04 -1.29
N ALA A 61 -2.36 -16.14 -2.24
CA ALA A 61 -1.97 -16.51 -3.61
C ALA A 61 -0.73 -17.42 -3.65
N ARG A 62 0.27 -17.19 -2.78
CA ARG A 62 1.45 -18.07 -2.69
C ARG A 62 1.10 -19.45 -2.16
N THR A 63 0.23 -19.54 -1.15
CA THR A 63 -0.20 -20.84 -0.61
C THR A 63 -0.98 -21.65 -1.65
N GLU A 64 -1.82 -20.98 -2.44
CA GLU A 64 -2.60 -21.61 -3.49
C GLU A 64 -1.73 -22.12 -4.64
N ILE A 65 -0.72 -21.35 -5.06
CA ILE A 65 0.30 -21.81 -6.02
C ILE A 65 1.02 -23.07 -5.52
N LEU A 66 1.38 -23.12 -4.24
CA LEU A 66 2.05 -24.30 -3.67
C LEU A 66 1.11 -25.51 -3.64
N SER A 67 -0.15 -25.31 -3.29
CA SER A 67 -1.18 -26.37 -3.31
C SER A 67 -1.38 -26.91 -4.73
N LEU A 68 -1.60 -26.03 -5.70
CA LEU A 68 -1.78 -26.39 -7.10
C LEU A 68 -0.56 -27.13 -7.67
N LYS A 69 0.67 -26.67 -7.36
CA LYS A 69 1.90 -27.36 -7.76
C LYS A 69 2.00 -28.77 -7.16
N ARG A 70 1.56 -28.97 -5.91
CA ARG A 70 1.52 -30.30 -5.29
C ARG A 70 0.53 -31.20 -6.02
N SER A 71 -0.70 -30.71 -6.26
CA SER A 71 -1.73 -31.46 -7.00
C SER A 71 -1.25 -31.85 -8.38
N LEU A 72 -0.65 -30.92 -9.13
CA LEU A 72 -0.06 -31.19 -10.45
C LEU A 72 1.06 -32.23 -10.38
N ASN A 73 1.90 -32.19 -9.36
CA ASN A 73 2.99 -33.18 -9.21
C ASN A 73 2.47 -34.58 -8.87
N VAL A 74 1.42 -34.68 -8.06
CA VAL A 74 0.74 -35.95 -7.74
C VAL A 74 0.10 -36.54 -8.98
N LEU A 75 -0.68 -35.72 -9.71
CA LEU A 75 -1.25 -36.10 -11.00
C LEU A 75 -0.14 -36.54 -11.95
N ARG A 76 0.88 -35.72 -12.19
CA ARG A 76 1.99 -36.07 -13.08
C ARG A 76 2.68 -37.39 -12.70
N LYS A 77 2.87 -37.68 -11.41
CA LYS A 77 3.46 -38.96 -10.96
C LYS A 77 2.53 -40.16 -11.18
N ASN A 78 1.22 -39.96 -11.07
CA ASN A 78 0.22 -41.00 -11.30
C ASN A 78 0.04 -41.33 -12.79
N TRP A 79 0.42 -40.41 -13.68
CA TRP A 79 0.37 -40.60 -15.13
C TRP A 79 1.67 -41.19 -15.73
N ILE A 80 2.69 -41.47 -14.89
CA ILE A 80 4.00 -42.00 -15.32
C ILE A 80 4.17 -43.49 -14.91
N PHE A 81 3.10 -44.13 -14.42
CA PHE A 81 2.95 -45.58 -14.33
C PHE A 81 1.82 -46.04 -15.26
#